data_AF-A0A0H3BJN1-F1
#
_entry.id   AF-A0A0H3BJN1-F1
#
_cell.length_a   1.000
_cell.length_b   1.000
_cell.length_c   1.000
_cell.angle_alpha   90.00
_cell.angle_beta   90.00
_cell.angle_gamma   90.00
#
_symmetry.space_group_name_H-M   'P 1'
#
loop_
_entity.id
_entity.type
_entity.pdbx_description
1 polymer ?
#
loop_
_entity_poly.entity_id
_entity_poly.type
_entity_poly.pdbx_seq_one_letter_code
_entity_poly.pdbx_strand_id
1 'polypeptide(L)'
;MLEHMKREQARSQLSHEPPKRRRASLTVCGLRAVETLGSIHPEKIHRFFFTPVRAKRFGPLCAYLAARKRLYRSANTQELERLTQSVHHQGVAATIDEPRFPAVTHSQVEFWVQRREFVVLLDRVGDAHNLGAIIRSAAFFGVHSLVVSDCRQQAQVTSATYRVAQGGMEFVQLLRCTNAQEVLEMCAGKMTRVGASPHAFRSLTRLSNILSPEEAVILVLGNEETGLSEHLTAHCDHLCRIAGSGQVESLNVAQAGALFLSTIVQLRQSPQDYTQGHRATPRAQERVHRCGQLEEKGQKNGARVLIPRSGARANSRES
;
A
#
# COMPACT_ATOMS: atom_id res chain seq x y z
N MET A 1 -12.93 -61.71 -16.09
CA MET A 1 -13.60 -61.14 -14.89
C MET A 1 -12.60 -60.47 -13.95
N LEU A 2 -11.47 -61.12 -13.61
CA LEU A 2 -10.45 -60.57 -12.70
C LEU A 2 -9.64 -59.36 -13.25
N GLU A 3 -9.44 -59.28 -14.57
CA GLU A 3 -8.81 -58.13 -15.26
C GLU A 3 -9.68 -56.86 -15.24
N HIS A 4 -11.01 -57.01 -15.25
CA HIS A 4 -11.95 -55.89 -15.26
C HIS A 4 -12.05 -55.22 -13.88
N MET A 5 -12.00 -56.01 -12.81
CA MET A 5 -11.98 -55.51 -11.43
C MET A 5 -10.68 -54.76 -11.09
N LYS A 6 -9.53 -55.18 -11.64
CA LYS A 6 -8.25 -54.47 -11.45
C LYS A 6 -8.21 -53.13 -12.19
N ARG A 7 -8.90 -53.00 -13.33
CA ARG A 7 -9.02 -51.72 -14.07
C ARG A 7 -9.98 -50.73 -13.41
N GLU A 8 -11.03 -51.20 -12.72
CA GLU A 8 -11.91 -50.34 -11.93
C GLU A 8 -11.24 -49.84 -10.65
N GLN A 9 -10.46 -50.69 -9.96
CA GLN A 9 -9.69 -50.26 -8.79
C GLN A 9 -8.56 -49.27 -9.12
N ALA A 10 -7.94 -49.38 -10.31
CA ALA A 10 -6.94 -48.41 -10.77
C ALA A 10 -7.54 -47.06 -11.22
N ARG A 11 -8.80 -47.02 -11.68
CA ARG A 11 -9.52 -45.77 -12.01
C ARG A 11 -10.01 -45.01 -10.79
N SER A 12 -10.22 -45.69 -9.67
CA SER A 12 -10.67 -45.08 -8.40
C SER A 12 -9.56 -44.34 -7.64
N GLN A 13 -8.30 -44.41 -8.09
CA GLN A 13 -7.14 -43.81 -7.39
C GLN A 13 -6.51 -42.63 -8.12
N LEU A 14 -7.08 -42.16 -9.23
CA LEU A 14 -6.61 -40.97 -9.94
C LEU A 14 -7.57 -39.80 -9.72
N SER A 15 -7.02 -38.70 -9.21
CA SER A 15 -7.65 -37.39 -8.98
C SER A 15 -8.58 -37.25 -7.76
N HIS A 16 -8.01 -37.36 -6.58
CA HIS A 16 -8.40 -36.47 -5.49
C HIS A 16 -7.19 -35.62 -5.10
N GLU A 17 -6.76 -34.76 -6.03
CA GLU A 17 -5.93 -33.62 -5.66
C GLU A 17 -6.82 -32.77 -4.71
N PRO A 18 -6.42 -32.53 -3.46
CA PRO A 18 -7.23 -31.74 -2.54
C PRO A 18 -7.52 -30.39 -3.21
N PRO A 19 -8.75 -29.85 -3.10
CA PRO A 19 -9.08 -28.59 -3.74
C PRO A 19 -8.05 -27.56 -3.31
N LYS A 20 -7.30 -27.00 -4.28
CA LYS A 20 -6.32 -25.93 -4.04
C LYS A 20 -6.97 -24.93 -3.10
N ARG A 21 -6.49 -24.84 -1.85
CA ARG A 21 -7.01 -23.94 -0.82
C ARG A 21 -7.27 -22.59 -1.49
N ARG A 22 -8.55 -22.22 -1.63
CA ARG A 22 -8.95 -20.96 -2.23
C ARG A 22 -8.22 -19.87 -1.45
N ARG A 23 -7.24 -19.21 -2.08
CA ARG A 23 -6.54 -18.10 -1.44
C ARG A 23 -7.61 -17.10 -1.01
N ALA A 24 -7.50 -16.61 0.23
CA ALA A 24 -8.38 -15.56 0.71
C ALA A 24 -8.30 -14.39 -0.29
N SER A 25 -9.46 -13.87 -0.67
CA SER A 25 -9.59 -12.87 -1.73
C SER A 25 -10.27 -11.62 -1.21
N LEU A 26 -9.79 -10.45 -1.62
CA LEU A 26 -10.35 -9.16 -1.26
C LEU A 26 -11.00 -8.51 -2.49
N THR A 27 -12.21 -7.96 -2.32
CA THR A 27 -12.85 -7.17 -3.37
C THR A 27 -12.52 -5.70 -3.18
N VAL A 28 -11.77 -5.11 -4.11
CA VAL A 28 -11.49 -3.68 -4.20
C VAL A 28 -12.61 -2.99 -4.97
N CYS A 29 -13.12 -1.87 -4.46
CA CYS A 29 -14.15 -1.08 -5.14
C CYS A 29 -13.86 0.42 -5.03
N GLY A 30 -14.57 1.21 -5.85
CA GLY A 30 -14.34 2.64 -6.00
C GLY A 30 -13.49 2.93 -7.24
N LEU A 31 -13.91 3.97 -7.98
CA LEU A 31 -13.42 4.25 -9.32
C LEU A 31 -11.91 4.45 -9.35
N ARG A 32 -11.39 5.33 -8.48
CA ARG A 32 -9.95 5.65 -8.43
C ARG A 32 -9.09 4.51 -7.90
N ALA A 33 -9.60 3.77 -6.93
CA ALA A 33 -8.90 2.61 -6.38
C ALA A 33 -8.68 1.54 -7.46
N VAL A 34 -9.75 1.15 -8.16
CA VAL A 34 -9.67 0.13 -9.21
C VAL A 34 -8.92 0.61 -10.44
N GLU A 35 -9.08 1.88 -10.83
CA GLU A 35 -8.33 2.47 -11.95
C GLU A 35 -6.82 2.48 -11.71
N THR A 36 -6.40 2.91 -10.51
CA THR A 36 -4.98 2.96 -10.14
C THR A 36 -4.40 1.54 -10.04
N LEU A 37 -5.09 0.64 -9.33
CA LEU A 37 -4.72 -0.77 -9.22
C LEU A 37 -4.58 -1.42 -10.61
N GLY A 38 -5.54 -1.21 -11.50
CA GLY A 38 -5.51 -1.76 -12.85
C GLY A 38 -4.45 -1.15 -13.77
N SER A 39 -3.94 0.04 -13.44
CA SER A 39 -2.90 0.70 -14.23
C SER A 39 -1.49 0.33 -13.76
N ILE A 40 -1.28 0.24 -12.45
CA ILE A 40 0.04 -0.02 -11.85
C ILE A 40 0.27 -1.52 -11.65
N HIS A 41 -0.76 -2.25 -11.21
CA HIS A 41 -0.68 -3.64 -10.79
C HIS A 41 -1.80 -4.53 -11.36
N PRO A 42 -2.02 -4.54 -12.70
CA PRO A 42 -3.09 -5.33 -13.31
C PRO A 42 -2.92 -6.86 -13.07
N GLU A 43 -1.71 -7.34 -12.80
CA GLU A 43 -1.41 -8.71 -12.42
C GLU A 43 -2.04 -9.16 -11.09
N LYS A 44 -2.40 -8.22 -10.20
CA LYS A 44 -3.08 -8.54 -8.94
C LYS A 44 -4.58 -8.86 -9.15
N ILE A 45 -5.18 -8.41 -10.25
CA ILE A 45 -6.63 -8.51 -10.50
C ILE A 45 -7.01 -9.86 -11.11
N HIS A 46 -7.75 -10.68 -10.36
CA HIS A 46 -8.23 -12.00 -10.82
C HIS A 46 -9.60 -11.94 -11.49
N ARG A 47 -10.48 -11.06 -10.99
CA ARG A 47 -11.83 -10.85 -11.51
C ARG A 47 -12.12 -9.37 -11.56
N PHE A 48 -12.77 -8.90 -12.63
CA PHE A 48 -13.14 -7.51 -12.79
C PHE A 48 -14.60 -7.36 -13.24
N PHE A 49 -15.33 -6.49 -12.56
CA PHE A 49 -16.73 -6.19 -12.83
C PHE A 49 -16.90 -4.69 -12.99
N PHE A 50 -17.69 -4.28 -13.97
CA PHE A 50 -17.93 -2.87 -14.26
C PHE A 50 -19.36 -2.65 -14.79
N THR A 51 -19.93 -1.48 -14.58
CA THR A 51 -21.19 -1.11 -15.25
C THR A 51 -20.92 -0.74 -16.71
N PRO A 52 -21.91 -0.88 -17.62
CA PRO A 52 -21.74 -0.51 -19.04
C PRO A 52 -21.21 0.92 -19.24
N VAL A 53 -21.64 1.87 -18.40
CA VAL A 53 -21.17 3.27 -18.41
C VAL A 53 -19.65 3.40 -18.19
N ARG A 54 -19.02 2.44 -17.51
CA ARG A 54 -17.58 2.42 -17.22
C ARG A 54 -16.76 1.66 -18.26
N ALA A 55 -17.37 0.97 -19.22
CA ALA A 55 -16.69 0.08 -20.17
C ALA A 55 -15.54 0.77 -20.92
N LYS A 56 -15.79 1.96 -21.51
CA LYS A 56 -14.78 2.70 -22.27
C LYS A 56 -13.54 3.05 -21.45
N ARG A 57 -13.73 3.39 -20.16
CA ARG A 57 -12.66 3.81 -19.26
C ARG A 57 -11.70 2.68 -18.90
N PHE A 58 -12.20 1.44 -18.85
CA PHE A 58 -11.41 0.26 -18.48
C PHE A 58 -10.99 -0.61 -19.67
N GLY A 59 -11.10 -0.11 -20.89
CA GLY A 59 -10.69 -0.81 -22.11
C GLY A 59 -9.29 -1.46 -22.03
N PRO A 60 -8.24 -0.72 -21.60
CA PRO A 60 -6.89 -1.29 -21.45
C PRO A 60 -6.83 -2.44 -20.44
N LEU A 61 -7.51 -2.32 -19.30
CA LEU A 61 -7.56 -3.37 -18.28
C LEU A 61 -8.31 -4.61 -18.81
N CYS A 62 -9.44 -4.42 -19.49
CA CYS A 62 -10.19 -5.51 -20.12
C CYS A 62 -9.33 -6.26 -21.14
N ALA A 63 -8.59 -5.54 -22.00
CA ALA A 63 -7.66 -6.15 -22.96
C ALA A 63 -6.54 -6.95 -22.25
N TYR A 64 -5.97 -6.41 -21.17
CA TYR A 64 -4.97 -7.10 -20.36
C TYR A 64 -5.50 -8.41 -19.76
N LEU A 65 -6.71 -8.38 -19.19
CA LEU A 65 -7.36 -9.54 -18.57
C LEU A 65 -7.75 -10.59 -19.61
N ALA A 66 -8.25 -10.16 -20.78
CA ALA A 66 -8.58 -11.03 -21.90
C ALA A 66 -7.37 -11.82 -22.38
N ALA A 67 -6.23 -11.15 -22.59
CA ALA A 67 -4.98 -11.78 -23.02
C ALA A 67 -4.48 -12.86 -22.04
N ARG A 68 -4.88 -12.77 -20.76
CA ARG A 68 -4.51 -13.71 -19.68
C ARG A 68 -5.62 -14.67 -19.29
N LYS A 69 -6.72 -14.71 -20.06
CA LYS A 69 -7.90 -15.53 -19.79
C LYS A 69 -8.44 -15.34 -18.37
N ARG A 70 -8.36 -14.12 -17.84
CA ARG A 70 -8.93 -13.73 -16.53
C ARG A 70 -10.34 -13.20 -16.71
N LEU A 71 -11.20 -13.42 -15.72
CA LEU A 71 -12.61 -13.04 -15.79
C LEU A 71 -12.76 -11.52 -15.75
N TYR A 72 -13.39 -10.95 -16.77
CA TYR A 72 -13.96 -9.61 -16.73
C TYR A 72 -15.34 -9.63 -17.36
N ARG A 73 -16.31 -8.92 -16.78
CA ARG A 73 -17.65 -8.79 -17.37
C ARG A 73 -18.37 -7.52 -16.92
N SER A 74 -19.37 -7.12 -17.71
CA SER A 74 -20.32 -6.11 -17.25
C SER A 74 -21.23 -6.67 -16.15
N ALA A 75 -21.58 -5.83 -15.19
CA ALA A 75 -22.51 -6.10 -14.10
C ALA A 75 -23.44 -4.89 -13.89
N ASN A 76 -24.66 -5.14 -13.40
CA ASN A 76 -25.54 -4.06 -12.96
C ASN A 76 -25.17 -3.59 -11.54
N THR A 77 -25.80 -2.50 -11.09
CA THR A 77 -25.57 -1.91 -9.76
C THR A 77 -25.81 -2.92 -8.63
N GLN A 78 -26.92 -3.64 -8.66
CA GLN A 78 -27.28 -4.60 -7.60
C GLN A 78 -26.28 -5.77 -7.49
N GLU A 79 -25.75 -6.24 -8.61
CA GLU A 79 -24.68 -7.25 -8.63
C GLU A 79 -23.40 -6.71 -8.01
N LEU A 80 -23.02 -5.46 -8.33
CA LEU A 80 -21.85 -4.82 -7.73
C LEU A 80 -22.03 -4.64 -6.23
N GLU A 81 -23.19 -4.18 -5.76
CA GLU A 81 -23.50 -4.04 -4.33
C GLU A 81 -23.33 -5.37 -3.59
N ARG A 82 -23.80 -6.48 -4.18
CA ARG A 82 -23.61 -7.82 -3.63
C ARG A 82 -22.13 -8.24 -3.60
N LEU A 83 -21.36 -7.93 -4.64
CA LEU A 83 -19.94 -8.27 -4.74
C LEU A 83 -19.06 -7.46 -3.78
N THR A 84 -19.38 -6.19 -3.57
CA THR A 84 -18.59 -5.26 -2.76
C THR A 84 -19.14 -5.08 -1.35
N GLN A 85 -20.31 -5.64 -1.05
CA GLN A 85 -21.06 -5.43 0.19
C GLN A 85 -21.24 -3.93 0.51
N SER A 86 -21.40 -3.10 -0.53
CA SER A 86 -21.42 -1.64 -0.40
C SER A 86 -22.03 -0.97 -1.62
N VAL A 87 -22.84 0.07 -1.37
CA VAL A 87 -23.40 0.97 -2.40
C VAL A 87 -22.35 1.93 -2.99
N HIS A 88 -21.19 2.07 -2.33
CA HIS A 88 -20.14 3.01 -2.73
C HIS A 88 -19.14 2.45 -3.75
N HIS A 89 -19.55 1.47 -4.56
CA HIS A 89 -18.68 0.83 -5.55
C HIS A 89 -18.34 1.71 -6.76
N GLN A 90 -19.12 2.78 -7.01
CA GLN A 90 -18.93 3.73 -8.12
C GLN A 90 -18.93 3.12 -9.55
N GLY A 91 -19.48 1.91 -9.68
CA GLY A 91 -19.71 1.21 -10.93
C GLY A 91 -18.58 0.25 -11.30
N VAL A 92 -17.68 -0.07 -10.36
CA VAL A 92 -16.56 -0.98 -10.58
C VAL A 92 -16.22 -1.81 -9.34
N ALA A 93 -15.75 -3.03 -9.56
CA ALA A 93 -15.20 -3.91 -8.54
C ALA A 93 -14.10 -4.79 -9.14
N ALA A 94 -13.00 -4.97 -8.42
CA ALA A 94 -11.91 -5.88 -8.78
C ALA A 94 -11.63 -6.82 -7.62
N THR A 95 -11.53 -8.13 -7.87
CA THR A 95 -11.10 -9.09 -6.86
C THR A 95 -9.61 -9.35 -6.99
N ILE A 96 -8.89 -9.24 -5.87
CA ILE A 96 -7.47 -9.53 -5.73
C ILE A 96 -7.25 -10.62 -4.68
N ASP A 97 -6.04 -11.18 -4.62
CA ASP A 97 -5.62 -11.96 -3.45
C ASP A 97 -5.54 -11.02 -2.24
N GLU A 98 -5.84 -11.55 -1.05
CA GLU A 98 -5.67 -10.80 0.20
C GLU A 98 -4.21 -10.29 0.30
N PRO A 99 -4.01 -8.96 0.45
CA PRO A 99 -2.67 -8.39 0.49
C PRO A 99 -1.85 -8.98 1.64
N ARG A 100 -0.58 -9.26 1.36
CA ARG A 100 0.38 -9.70 2.38
C ARG A 100 1.47 -8.64 2.51
N PHE A 101 1.73 -8.22 3.74
CA PHE A 101 2.73 -7.23 4.05
C PHE A 101 4.00 -7.92 4.57
N PRO A 102 5.20 -7.53 4.10
CA PRO A 102 6.44 -8.04 4.68
C PRO A 102 6.61 -7.54 6.11
N ALA A 103 7.28 -8.34 6.94
CA ALA A 103 7.67 -7.90 8.27
C ALA A 103 8.77 -6.84 8.19
N VAL A 104 8.76 -5.89 9.13
CA VAL A 104 9.90 -4.96 9.31
C VAL A 104 11.12 -5.76 9.81
N THR A 105 12.28 -5.50 9.22
CA THR A 105 13.56 -6.16 9.54
C THR A 105 14.64 -5.11 9.82
N HIS A 106 15.73 -5.52 10.46
CA HIS A 106 16.90 -4.64 10.66
C HIS A 106 17.43 -4.06 9.35
N SER A 107 17.56 -4.88 8.30
CA SER A 107 18.01 -4.40 6.98
C SER A 107 17.04 -3.38 6.36
N GLN A 108 15.74 -3.49 6.67
CA GLN A 108 14.75 -2.51 6.22
C GLN A 108 14.92 -1.18 6.94
N VAL A 109 15.23 -1.19 8.23
CA VAL A 109 15.55 0.03 9.01
C VAL A 109 16.84 0.67 8.51
N GLU A 110 17.90 -0.12 8.27
CA GLU A 110 19.15 0.37 7.69
C GLU A 110 18.94 1.04 6.32
N PHE A 111 18.10 0.44 5.48
CA PHE A 111 17.70 1.02 4.21
C PHE A 111 16.98 2.37 4.39
N TRP A 112 16.06 2.48 5.36
CA TRP A 112 15.39 3.74 5.66
C TRP A 112 16.37 4.82 6.13
N VAL A 113 17.34 4.46 6.96
CA VAL A 113 18.38 5.37 7.47
C VAL A 113 19.24 5.90 6.31
N GLN A 114 19.79 5.00 5.49
CA GLN A 114 20.66 5.34 4.36
C GLN A 114 19.98 6.28 3.36
N ARG A 115 18.68 6.12 3.17
CA ARG A 115 17.90 6.91 2.21
C ARG A 115 17.23 8.14 2.82
N ARG A 116 17.38 8.36 4.13
CA ARG A 116 16.69 9.43 4.85
C ARG A 116 15.19 9.31 4.59
N GLU A 117 14.62 8.14 4.80
CA GLU A 117 13.20 7.89 4.57
C GLU A 117 12.36 8.51 5.69
N PHE A 118 11.13 8.88 5.33
CA PHE A 118 10.09 9.24 6.27
C PHE A 118 9.10 8.07 6.34
N VAL A 119 8.95 7.50 7.53
CA VAL A 119 8.13 6.32 7.81
C VAL A 119 7.01 6.70 8.78
N VAL A 120 5.82 6.15 8.58
CA VAL A 120 4.72 6.24 9.55
C VAL A 120 4.52 4.90 10.23
N LEU A 121 4.47 4.87 11.55
CA LEU A 121 4.10 3.71 12.35
C LEU A 121 2.73 3.98 12.99
N LEU A 122 1.80 3.05 12.81
CA LEU A 122 0.48 3.11 13.44
C LEU A 122 0.46 2.26 14.71
N ASP A 123 0.14 2.91 15.81
CA ASP A 123 -0.04 2.28 17.11
C ASP A 123 -1.52 1.99 17.36
N ARG A 124 -1.97 0.79 16.97
CA ARG A 124 -3.35 0.31 17.20
C ARG A 124 -4.42 1.23 16.60
N VAL A 125 -4.19 1.83 15.43
CA VAL A 125 -5.24 2.56 14.71
C VAL A 125 -6.29 1.56 14.26
N GLY A 126 -7.49 1.62 14.84
CA GLY A 126 -8.47 0.54 14.78
C GLY A 126 -9.47 0.62 13.65
N ASP A 127 -9.68 1.82 13.09
CA ASP A 127 -10.64 2.03 12.02
C ASP A 127 -10.00 1.91 10.63
N ALA A 128 -10.56 1.04 9.78
CA ALA A 128 -10.16 0.86 8.39
C ALA A 128 -10.33 2.14 7.54
N HIS A 129 -11.26 3.02 7.91
CA HIS A 129 -11.42 4.32 7.26
C HIS A 129 -10.26 5.26 7.61
N ASN A 130 -9.85 5.33 8.88
CA ASN A 130 -8.67 6.11 9.29
C ASN A 130 -7.40 5.57 8.64
N LEU A 131 -7.20 4.25 8.62
CA LEU A 131 -6.08 3.63 7.91
C LEU A 131 -6.05 4.05 6.42
N GLY A 132 -7.19 3.97 5.73
CA GLY A 132 -7.29 4.38 4.33
C GLY A 132 -7.01 5.87 4.11
N ALA A 133 -7.46 6.74 5.03
CA ALA A 133 -7.26 8.18 4.96
C ALA A 133 -5.80 8.58 5.24
N ILE A 134 -5.13 7.89 6.17
CA ILE A 134 -3.69 8.06 6.44
C ILE A 134 -2.88 7.61 5.22
N ILE A 135 -3.20 6.45 4.63
CA ILE A 135 -2.53 5.95 3.41
C ILE A 135 -2.71 6.94 2.26
N ARG A 136 -3.92 7.50 2.09
CA ARG A 136 -4.16 8.54 1.08
C ARG A 136 -3.28 9.77 1.31
N SER A 137 -3.20 10.23 2.55
CA SER A 137 -2.41 11.41 2.92
C SER A 137 -0.92 11.13 2.72
N ALA A 138 -0.44 9.95 3.10
CA ALA A 138 0.93 9.51 2.88
C ALA A 138 1.27 9.48 1.38
N ALA A 139 0.42 8.86 0.55
CA ALA A 139 0.58 8.86 -0.90
C ALA A 139 0.60 10.27 -1.50
N PHE A 140 -0.28 11.16 -1.01
CA PHE A 140 -0.37 12.55 -1.46
C PHE A 140 0.89 13.35 -1.16
N PHE A 141 1.47 13.18 0.04
CA PHE A 141 2.69 13.87 0.46
C PHE A 141 3.99 13.16 0.06
N GLY A 142 3.91 12.04 -0.67
CA GLY A 142 5.10 11.28 -1.12
C GLY A 142 5.78 10.47 -0.02
N VAL A 143 5.03 10.07 1.02
CA VAL A 143 5.50 9.18 2.08
C VAL A 143 5.20 7.74 1.70
N HIS A 144 6.24 6.95 1.51
CA HIS A 144 6.15 5.65 0.84
C HIS A 144 6.12 4.43 1.76
N SER A 145 6.41 4.60 3.06
CA SER A 145 6.49 3.48 4.01
C SER A 145 5.53 3.71 5.17
N LEU A 146 4.65 2.73 5.40
CA LEU A 146 3.74 2.72 6.53
C LEU A 146 3.79 1.36 7.24
N VAL A 147 3.97 1.38 8.55
CA VAL A 147 4.08 0.19 9.40
C VAL A 147 2.80 0.04 10.22
N VAL A 148 2.20 -1.14 10.17
CA VAL A 148 1.05 -1.54 10.99
C VAL A 148 1.42 -2.70 11.91
N SER A 149 0.79 -2.78 13.07
CA SER A 149 1.00 -3.90 14.00
C SER A 149 0.06 -5.09 13.70
N ASP A 150 0.48 -6.32 13.97
CA ASP A 150 -0.38 -7.51 13.82
C ASP A 150 -1.37 -7.70 14.99
N CYS A 151 -1.41 -6.77 15.95
CA CYS A 151 -2.30 -6.85 17.09
C CYS A 151 -3.78 -6.74 16.68
N ARG A 152 -4.67 -7.32 17.50
CA ARG A 152 -6.12 -7.36 17.24
C ARG A 152 -6.75 -5.97 17.10
N GLN A 153 -6.24 -4.97 17.82
CA GLN A 153 -6.76 -3.60 17.80
C GLN A 153 -6.36 -2.85 16.53
N GLN A 154 -5.40 -3.34 15.74
CA GLN A 154 -4.99 -2.67 14.51
C GLN A 154 -5.96 -3.01 13.38
N ALA A 155 -6.39 -1.97 12.65
CA ALA A 155 -7.23 -2.11 11.47
C ALA A 155 -6.57 -3.02 10.41
N GLN A 156 -7.33 -3.99 9.93
CA GLN A 156 -6.96 -4.79 8.76
C GLN A 156 -7.26 -4.01 7.47
N VAL A 157 -6.53 -4.33 6.40
CA VAL A 157 -6.79 -3.76 5.08
C VAL A 157 -8.05 -4.39 4.49
N THR A 158 -9.08 -3.58 4.28
CA THR A 158 -10.37 -4.01 3.74
C THR A 158 -10.72 -3.26 2.47
N SER A 159 -11.86 -3.60 1.86
CA SER A 159 -12.44 -2.87 0.74
C SER A 159 -12.67 -1.39 1.05
N ALA A 160 -13.03 -1.07 2.31
CA ALA A 160 -13.19 0.30 2.78
C ALA A 160 -11.85 1.05 2.77
N THR A 161 -10.78 0.40 3.22
CA THR A 161 -9.41 0.97 3.18
C THR A 161 -9.02 1.39 1.77
N TYR A 162 -9.16 0.49 0.78
CA TYR A 162 -8.86 0.80 -0.63
C TYR A 162 -9.73 1.95 -1.17
N ARG A 163 -11.03 1.94 -0.85
CA ARG A 163 -11.97 2.95 -1.31
C ARG A 163 -11.61 4.33 -0.75
N VAL A 164 -11.32 4.43 0.54
CA VAL A 164 -10.94 5.69 1.20
C VAL A 164 -9.56 6.16 0.73
N ALA A 165 -8.62 5.24 0.49
CA ALA A 165 -7.30 5.54 -0.03
C ALA A 165 -7.32 6.16 -1.45
N GLN A 166 -8.41 5.96 -2.20
CA GLN A 166 -8.61 6.49 -3.56
C GLN A 166 -7.44 6.23 -4.53
N GLY A 167 -6.84 5.03 -4.45
CA GLY A 167 -5.67 4.65 -5.25
C GLY A 167 -4.33 4.80 -4.53
N GLY A 168 -4.29 5.47 -3.38
CA GLY A 168 -3.09 5.63 -2.55
C GLY A 168 -2.42 4.32 -2.14
N MET A 169 -3.18 3.22 -2.04
CA MET A 169 -2.67 1.87 -1.75
C MET A 169 -1.57 1.40 -2.70
N GLU A 170 -1.55 1.88 -3.96
CA GLU A 170 -0.54 1.45 -4.93
C GLU A 170 0.75 2.27 -4.86
N PHE A 171 0.81 3.32 -4.02
CA PHE A 171 1.98 4.20 -3.86
C PHE A 171 2.64 4.11 -2.48
N VAL A 172 2.01 3.43 -1.54
CA VAL A 172 2.48 3.24 -0.16
C VAL A 172 2.75 1.77 0.08
N GLN A 173 3.98 1.46 0.47
CA GLN A 173 4.35 0.14 0.95
C GLN A 173 3.91 0.00 2.40
N LEU A 174 2.93 -0.88 2.63
CA LEU A 174 2.58 -1.34 3.97
C LEU A 174 3.55 -2.44 4.41
N LEU A 175 4.09 -2.29 5.60
CA LEU A 175 4.85 -3.32 6.31
C LEU A 175 4.13 -3.66 7.60
N ARG A 176 4.36 -4.87 8.10
CA ARG A 176 3.81 -5.33 9.37
C ARG A 176 4.88 -5.53 10.42
N CYS A 177 4.50 -5.39 11.68
CA CYS A 177 5.35 -5.76 12.81
C CYS A 177 4.51 -6.53 13.84
N THR A 178 5.12 -7.53 14.48
CA THR A 178 4.46 -8.21 15.61
C THR A 178 4.42 -7.28 16.82
N ASN A 179 5.49 -6.53 17.02
CA ASN A 179 5.68 -5.62 18.13
C ASN A 179 6.21 -4.28 17.62
N ALA A 180 5.40 -3.22 17.76
CA ALA A 180 5.82 -1.87 17.37
C ALA A 180 6.99 -1.34 18.20
N GLN A 181 7.13 -1.78 19.45
CA GLN A 181 8.24 -1.38 20.32
C GLN A 181 9.58 -1.82 19.73
N GLU A 182 9.69 -3.08 19.29
CA GLU A 182 10.89 -3.61 18.65
C GLU A 182 11.29 -2.79 17.41
N VAL A 183 10.31 -2.29 16.65
CA VAL A 183 10.59 -1.39 15.52
C VAL A 183 11.21 -0.08 15.99
N LEU A 184 10.68 0.55 17.05
CA LEU A 184 11.25 1.78 17.60
C LEU A 184 12.61 1.56 18.28
N GLU A 185 12.87 0.38 18.83
CA GLU A 185 14.17 -0.02 19.35
C GLU A 185 15.19 -0.19 18.21
N MET A 186 14.81 -0.83 17.09
CA MET A 186 15.68 -0.93 15.91
C MET A 186 16.04 0.45 15.34
N CYS A 187 15.12 1.42 15.44
CA CYS A 187 15.30 2.81 15.01
C CYS A 187 16.13 3.65 16.00
N ALA A 188 16.35 3.20 17.24
CA ALA A 188 17.00 3.98 18.29
C ALA A 188 18.40 4.46 17.87
N GLY A 189 18.65 5.77 17.98
CA GLY A 189 19.91 6.39 17.59
C GLY A 189 20.21 6.40 16.08
N LYS A 190 19.29 5.93 15.25
CA LYS A 190 19.44 5.86 13.78
C LYS A 190 18.39 6.67 13.02
N MET A 191 17.17 6.75 13.56
CA MET A 191 16.08 7.55 13.03
C MET A 191 15.48 8.39 14.16
N THR A 192 15.08 9.62 13.87
CA THR A 192 14.36 10.47 14.82
C THR A 192 12.93 9.95 14.99
N ARG A 193 12.56 9.55 16.20
CA ARG A 193 11.25 8.97 16.55
C ARG A 193 10.34 10.06 17.09
N VAL A 194 9.33 10.43 16.30
CA VAL A 194 8.38 11.51 16.65
C VAL A 194 7.02 10.90 16.97
N GLY A 195 6.54 11.06 18.19
CA GLY A 195 5.19 10.65 18.59
C GLY A 195 4.19 11.80 18.51
N ALA A 196 3.03 11.56 17.91
CA ALA A 196 1.90 12.49 17.95
C ALA A 196 1.04 12.25 19.19
N SER A 197 1.00 13.23 20.11
CA SER A 197 0.18 13.16 21.33
C SER A 197 -0.44 14.52 21.64
N PRO A 198 -1.75 14.60 21.95
CA PRO A 198 -2.39 15.86 22.33
C PRO A 198 -1.83 16.44 23.64
N HIS A 199 -1.29 15.59 24.52
CA HIS A 199 -0.71 15.97 25.82
C HIS A 199 0.76 16.37 25.73
N ALA A 200 1.37 16.35 24.54
CA ALA A 200 2.77 16.73 24.39
C ALA A 200 2.98 18.22 24.67
N PHE A 201 4.07 18.56 25.38
CA PHE A 201 4.42 19.96 25.64
C PHE A 201 4.76 20.74 24.35
N ARG A 202 5.43 20.08 23.40
CA ARG A 202 5.95 20.72 22.18
C ARG A 202 4.88 20.81 21.09
N SER A 203 4.75 22.00 20.49
CA SER A 203 3.90 22.20 19.31
C SER A 203 4.56 21.63 18.05
N LEU A 204 3.76 21.03 17.17
CA LEU A 204 4.14 20.58 15.83
C LEU A 204 4.76 21.72 15.01
N THR A 205 4.30 22.97 15.20
CA THR A 205 4.87 24.14 14.52
C THR A 205 6.32 24.45 14.90
N ARG A 206 6.84 23.85 15.98
CA ARG A 206 8.23 24.00 16.44
C ARG A 206 9.08 22.77 16.12
N LEU A 207 8.62 21.89 15.23
CA LEU A 207 9.33 20.66 14.88
C LEU A 207 10.69 20.96 14.22
N SER A 208 10.82 22.07 13.49
CA SER A 208 12.09 22.54 12.91
C SER A 208 13.20 22.81 13.91
N ASN A 209 12.87 22.96 15.20
CA ASN A 209 13.88 23.19 16.23
C ASN A 209 14.54 21.90 16.72
N ILE A 210 13.99 20.73 16.35
CA ILE A 210 14.42 19.42 16.87
C ILE A 210 14.59 18.36 15.79
N LEU A 211 14.17 18.65 14.56
CA LEU A 211 14.27 17.73 13.45
C LEU A 211 15.04 18.39 12.32
N SER A 212 16.13 17.74 11.89
CA SER A 212 16.89 18.18 10.72
C SER A 212 16.26 17.66 9.43
N PRO A 213 16.27 18.44 8.33
CA PRO A 213 15.78 18.00 7.02
C PRO A 213 16.42 16.69 6.53
N GLU A 214 17.66 16.42 6.96
CA GLU A 214 18.48 15.31 6.46
C GLU A 214 18.40 14.04 7.30
N GLU A 215 17.63 14.03 8.38
CA GLU A 215 17.48 12.86 9.23
C GLU A 215 16.50 11.85 8.64
N ALA A 216 16.65 10.57 8.96
CA ALA A 216 15.59 9.59 8.74
C ALA A 216 14.58 9.71 9.88
N VAL A 217 13.28 9.63 9.59
CA VAL A 217 12.22 9.94 10.56
C VAL A 217 11.20 8.82 10.61
N ILE A 218 10.78 8.45 11.82
CA ILE A 218 9.61 7.61 12.04
C ILE A 218 8.59 8.37 12.88
N LEU A 219 7.43 8.64 12.30
CA LEU A 219 6.28 9.25 12.96
C LEU A 219 5.38 8.15 13.53
N VAL A 220 5.05 8.24 14.81
CA VAL A 220 4.13 7.32 15.49
C VAL A 220 2.78 8.01 15.68
N LEU A 221 1.73 7.40 15.13
CA LEU A 221 0.35 7.84 15.28
C LEU A 221 -0.42 6.86 16.16
N GLY A 222 -1.06 7.37 17.20
CA GLY A 222 -1.80 6.58 18.18
C GLY A 222 -3.19 6.16 17.74
N ASN A 223 -3.81 5.32 18.56
CA ASN A 223 -5.21 4.94 18.47
C ASN A 223 -6.12 6.17 18.61
N GLU A 224 -7.30 6.10 18.00
CA GLU A 224 -8.28 7.18 17.96
C GLU A 224 -8.76 7.65 19.34
N GLU A 225 -8.94 6.71 20.27
CA GLU A 225 -9.52 6.95 21.58
C GLU A 225 -8.45 7.04 22.66
N THR A 226 -7.48 6.13 22.61
CA THR A 226 -6.47 5.96 23.66
C THR A 226 -5.14 6.65 23.34
N GLY A 227 -4.97 7.17 22.12
CA GLY A 227 -3.72 7.79 21.69
C GLY A 227 -2.56 6.79 21.62
N LEU A 228 -1.35 7.28 21.87
CA LEU A 228 -0.15 6.46 21.94
C LEU A 228 -0.15 5.64 23.23
N SER A 229 0.26 4.38 23.14
CA SER A 229 0.57 3.58 24.33
C SER A 229 1.69 4.22 25.14
N GLU A 230 1.68 4.01 26.45
CA GLU A 230 2.76 4.45 27.34
C GLU A 230 4.13 3.90 26.89
N HIS A 231 4.17 2.63 26.48
CA HIS A 231 5.39 2.00 25.98
C HIS A 231 5.94 2.71 24.75
N LEU A 232 5.14 2.96 23.71
CA LEU A 232 5.63 3.65 22.51
C LEU A 232 5.91 5.13 22.77
N THR A 233 5.18 5.75 23.70
CA THR A 233 5.44 7.11 24.17
C THR A 233 6.86 7.22 24.76
N ALA A 234 7.26 6.25 25.59
CA ALA A 234 8.60 6.20 26.19
C ALA A 234 9.74 5.94 25.17
N HIS A 235 9.42 5.39 24.00
CA HIS A 235 10.39 5.11 22.94
C HIS A 235 10.50 6.23 21.89
N CYS A 236 9.66 7.26 21.97
CA CYS A 236 9.77 8.43 21.09
C CYS A 236 10.85 9.39 21.63
N ASP A 237 11.71 9.90 20.75
CA ASP A 237 12.69 10.93 21.09
C ASP A 237 11.98 12.27 21.37
N HIS A 238 10.90 12.51 20.63
CA HIS A 238 10.11 13.73 20.73
C HIS A 238 8.62 13.41 20.69
N LEU A 239 7.88 13.99 21.62
CA LEU A 239 6.41 14.04 21.56
C LEU A 239 6.00 15.43 21.10
N CYS A 240 5.09 15.50 20.14
CA CYS A 240 4.55 16.74 19.60
C CYS A 240 3.02 16.72 19.57
N ARG A 241 2.41 17.89 19.76
CA ARG A 241 0.97 18.12 19.64
C ARG A 241 0.64 19.10 18.54
N ILE A 242 -0.56 19.01 18.00
CA ILE A 242 -1.13 20.05 17.15
C ILE A 242 -1.74 21.11 18.08
N ALA A 243 -1.22 22.33 18.04
CA ALA A 243 -1.77 23.43 18.83
C ALA A 243 -3.10 23.89 18.21
N GLY A 244 -4.16 23.91 19.03
CA GLY A 244 -5.50 24.37 18.65
C GLY A 244 -6.08 25.34 19.67
N SER A 245 -7.34 25.72 19.48
CA SER A 245 -8.06 26.66 20.36
C SER A 245 -8.47 26.08 21.72
N GLY A 246 -8.37 24.76 21.90
CA GLY A 246 -8.81 24.05 23.11
C GLY A 246 -10.32 23.83 23.22
N GLN A 247 -11.11 24.23 22.21
CA GLN A 247 -12.56 24.00 22.18
C GLN A 247 -12.93 22.52 21.93
N VAL A 248 -12.00 21.76 21.36
CA VAL A 248 -12.06 20.32 21.20
C VAL A 248 -10.75 19.72 21.72
N GLU A 249 -10.84 18.54 22.32
CA GLU A 249 -9.69 17.90 22.95
C GLU A 249 -8.63 17.46 21.93
N SER A 250 -9.08 16.86 20.83
CA SER A 250 -8.19 16.30 19.81
C SER A 250 -8.83 16.31 18.43
N LEU A 251 -7.99 16.14 17.41
CA LEU A 251 -8.41 15.85 16.04
C LEU A 251 -8.47 14.33 15.85
N ASN A 252 -9.29 13.86 14.91
CA ASN A 252 -9.23 12.45 14.53
C ASN A 252 -7.84 12.13 13.94
N VAL A 253 -7.38 10.91 14.20
CA VAL A 253 -6.02 10.44 13.89
C VAL A 253 -5.64 10.64 12.43
N ALA A 254 -6.58 10.55 11.49
CA ALA A 254 -6.31 10.78 10.08
C ALA A 254 -6.04 12.25 9.76
N GLN A 255 -6.80 13.20 10.35
CA GLN A 255 -6.51 14.63 10.16
C GLN A 255 -5.22 15.03 10.87
N ALA A 256 -5.00 14.52 12.09
CA ALA A 256 -3.74 14.72 12.79
C ALA A 256 -2.56 14.20 11.95
N GLY A 257 -2.67 12.96 11.47
CA GLY A 257 -1.69 12.34 10.58
C GLY A 257 -1.38 13.18 9.35
N ALA A 258 -2.41 13.72 8.67
CA ALA A 258 -2.21 14.60 7.51
C ALA A 258 -1.42 15.87 7.85
N LEU A 259 -1.67 16.50 9.00
CA LEU A 259 -0.94 17.70 9.45
C LEU A 259 0.52 17.39 9.83
N PHE A 260 0.77 16.25 10.48
CA PHE A 260 2.13 15.80 10.76
C PHE A 260 2.89 15.47 9.48
N LEU A 261 2.25 14.74 8.56
CA LEU A 261 2.81 14.39 7.25
C LEU A 261 3.19 15.66 6.47
N SER A 262 2.27 16.62 6.36
CA SER A 262 2.54 17.87 5.63
C SER A 262 3.69 18.65 6.24
N THR A 263 3.72 18.77 7.57
CA THR A 263 4.73 19.54 8.29
C THR A 263 6.11 18.91 8.15
N ILE A 264 6.22 17.60 8.35
CA ILE A 264 7.49 16.88 8.22
C ILE A 264 7.98 16.93 6.77
N VAL A 265 7.11 16.73 5.79
CA VAL A 265 7.50 16.81 4.37
C VAL A 265 7.97 18.22 4.00
N GLN A 266 7.28 19.26 4.43
CA GLN A 266 7.70 20.65 4.20
C GLN A 266 9.05 20.97 4.82
N LEU A 267 9.29 20.51 6.05
CA LEU A 267 10.57 20.69 6.74
C LEU A 267 11.73 20.01 5.98
N ARG A 268 11.46 18.91 5.29
CA ARG A 268 12.44 18.13 4.53
C ARG A 268 12.68 18.64 3.11
N GLN A 269 11.80 19.50 2.60
CA GLN A 269 11.94 20.11 1.27
C GLN A 269 12.91 21.29 1.34
N SER A 270 13.82 21.39 0.37
CA SER A 270 14.67 22.57 0.26
C SER A 270 13.85 23.75 -0.27
N PRO A 271 14.10 25.00 0.16
CA PRO A 271 13.36 26.18 -0.33
C PRO A 271 13.36 26.35 -1.86
N GLN A 272 14.31 25.73 -2.58
CA GLN A 272 14.41 25.75 -4.04
C GLN A 272 13.44 24.80 -4.76
N ASP A 273 12.86 23.81 -4.07
CA ASP A 273 11.95 22.82 -4.66
C ASP A 273 10.54 23.40 -4.92
N TYR A 274 10.19 24.54 -4.30
CA TYR A 274 8.88 25.17 -4.44
C TYR A 274 8.69 25.96 -5.75
N THR A 275 9.77 26.47 -6.33
CA THR A 275 9.72 27.31 -7.55
C THR A 275 9.67 26.50 -8.85
N GLN A 276 10.05 25.21 -8.82
CA GLN A 276 9.90 24.31 -9.97
C GLN A 276 8.70 23.37 -9.73
N GLY A 277 7.52 23.82 -10.13
CA GLY A 277 6.25 23.13 -9.88
C GLY A 277 6.32 21.62 -10.08
N HIS A 278 6.07 20.86 -9.00
CA HIS A 278 5.65 19.46 -8.94
C HIS A 278 5.98 18.59 -10.18
N ARG A 279 7.25 18.52 -10.57
CA ARG A 279 7.74 17.31 -11.22
C ARG A 279 8.16 16.38 -10.10
N ALA A 280 7.57 15.19 -10.08
CA ALA A 280 7.99 14.11 -9.19
C ALA A 280 9.52 14.08 -9.15
N THR A 281 10.08 14.11 -7.94
CA THR A 281 11.53 14.13 -7.76
C THR A 281 12.19 13.04 -8.60
N PRO A 282 13.42 13.23 -9.13
CA PRO A 282 14.10 12.22 -9.94
C PRO A 282 14.16 10.84 -9.26
N ARG A 283 14.18 10.82 -7.91
CA ARG A 283 14.14 9.62 -7.06
C ARG A 283 12.85 8.80 -7.17
N ALA A 284 11.70 9.42 -7.48
CA ALA A 284 10.43 8.73 -7.71
C ALA A 284 10.36 8.14 -9.13
N GLN A 285 10.98 8.79 -10.12
CA GLN A 285 10.94 8.36 -11.52
C GLN A 285 11.83 7.13 -11.80
N GLU A 286 12.99 7.02 -11.16
CA GLU A 286 13.89 5.86 -11.34
C GLU A 286 13.28 4.53 -10.88
N ARG A 287 12.36 4.56 -9.91
CA ARG A 287 11.66 3.36 -9.42
C ARG A 287 10.50 2.94 -10.31
N VAL A 288 9.78 3.90 -10.91
CA VAL A 288 8.75 3.61 -11.92
C VAL A 288 9.39 3.09 -13.21
N HIS A 289 10.57 3.59 -13.59
CA HIS A 289 11.26 3.17 -14.81
C HIS A 289 11.78 1.72 -14.79
N ARG A 290 12.09 1.13 -13.62
CA ARG A 290 12.40 -0.31 -13.55
C ARG A 290 11.19 -1.22 -13.79
N CYS A 291 9.96 -0.69 -13.73
CA CYS A 291 8.74 -1.44 -14.01
C CYS A 291 8.26 -1.30 -15.47
N GLY A 292 8.93 -0.48 -16.30
CA GLY A 292 8.36 0.00 -17.56
C GLY A 292 9.25 -0.02 -18.80
N GLN A 293 10.35 -0.78 -18.85
CA GLN A 293 11.16 -0.88 -20.09
C GLN A 293 10.69 -2.06 -20.96
N LEU A 294 9.72 -1.79 -21.82
CA LEU A 294 9.54 -2.52 -23.09
C LEU A 294 10.13 -1.64 -24.20
N GLU A 295 11.24 -2.06 -24.78
CA GLU A 295 11.82 -1.40 -25.96
C GLU A 295 11.02 -1.79 -27.21
N GLU A 296 10.56 -0.79 -27.96
CA GLU A 296 10.03 -0.99 -29.32
C GLU A 296 11.18 -1.33 -30.27
N LYS A 297 11.08 -2.47 -30.96
CA LYS A 297 11.85 -2.72 -32.18
C LYS A 297 10.94 -3.13 -33.33
N GLY A 298 10.98 -2.32 -34.39
CA GLY A 298 10.89 -2.77 -35.78
C GLY A 298 9.51 -3.24 -36.26
N GLN A 299 8.87 -2.39 -37.05
CA GLN A 299 7.61 -2.63 -37.73
C GLN A 299 7.79 -3.63 -38.90
N LYS A 300 7.25 -4.84 -38.78
CA LYS A 300 6.93 -5.72 -39.91
C LYS A 300 5.59 -6.45 -39.68
N ASN A 301 4.64 -6.20 -40.58
CA ASN A 301 3.37 -6.90 -40.80
C ASN A 301 2.38 -6.99 -39.62
N GLY A 302 1.71 -5.86 -39.32
CA GLY A 302 0.28 -5.84 -38.96
C GLY A 302 -0.21 -6.44 -37.64
N ALA A 303 0.60 -7.15 -36.85
CA ALA A 303 0.20 -7.70 -35.56
C ALA A 303 1.30 -7.51 -34.49
N ARG A 304 0.96 -6.85 -33.38
CA ARG A 304 1.87 -6.61 -32.25
C ARG A 304 1.97 -7.87 -31.38
N VAL A 305 3.15 -8.50 -31.35
CA VAL A 305 3.47 -9.61 -30.44
C VAL A 305 4.44 -9.08 -29.37
N LEU A 306 4.06 -9.20 -28.10
CA LEU A 306 4.89 -8.86 -26.93
C LEU A 306 5.35 -10.16 -26.26
N ILE A 307 6.66 -10.38 -26.13
CA ILE A 307 7.25 -11.55 -25.45
C ILE A 307 8.19 -11.06 -24.33
N PRO A 308 8.18 -11.66 -23.13
CA PRO A 308 9.08 -11.29 -22.02
C PRO A 308 10.55 -11.69 -22.29
N ARG A 309 11.51 -10.84 -21.87
CA ARG A 309 12.95 -11.15 -21.91
C ARG A 309 13.28 -12.34 -20.99
N SER A 310 13.92 -13.37 -21.55
CA SER A 310 14.64 -14.37 -20.78
C SER A 310 15.96 -13.77 -20.26
N GLY A 311 16.24 -13.95 -18.97
CA GLY A 311 17.44 -13.47 -18.31
C GLY A 311 18.69 -14.26 -18.72
N ALA A 312 19.76 -13.51 -19.02
CA ALA A 312 21.19 -13.79 -18.93
C ALA A 312 21.69 -15.25 -18.89
N ARG A 313 22.43 -15.64 -19.94
CA ARG A 313 23.48 -16.67 -19.86
C ARG A 313 24.66 -16.12 -19.07
N ALA A 314 25.20 -16.97 -18.20
CA ALA A 314 26.39 -16.75 -17.40
C ALA A 314 27.65 -16.59 -18.28
N ASN A 315 28.53 -15.67 -17.89
CA ASN A 315 29.92 -15.62 -18.33
C ASN A 315 30.68 -16.78 -17.68
N SER A 316 31.06 -17.78 -18.48
CA SER A 316 32.13 -18.72 -18.14
C SER A 316 33.46 -18.14 -18.61
N ARG A 317 34.41 -18.08 -17.68
CA ARG A 317 35.85 -17.95 -17.91
C ARG A 317 36.32 -19.05 -18.88
N GLU A 318 37.18 -18.70 -19.83
CA GLU A 318 38.36 -19.48 -20.25
C GLU A 318 39.09 -18.76 -21.39
N SER A 319 40.39 -18.52 -21.17
CA SER A 319 41.50 -18.10 -22.05
C SER A 319 42.19 -16.84 -21.56
#